data_AF-A0AAD6V559-F1
#
_entry.id   AF-A0AAD6V559-F1
#
_cell.length_a   1.000
_cell.length_b   1.000
_cell.length_c   1.000
_cell.angle_alpha   90.00
_cell.angle_beta   90.00
_cell.angle_gamma   90.00
#
_symmetry.space_group_name_H-M   'P 1'
#
loop_
_entity.id
_entity.type
_entity.pdbx_description
1 polymer ?
#
loop_
_entity_poly.entity_id
_entity_poly.type
_entity_poly.pdbx_seq_one_letter_code
_entity_poly.pdbx_strand_id
1 'polypeptide(L)'
;GAVKRYLREHCDYTFETLKANIHKAMASVSVELIRKWEHRSWRFINAYGAGLDAKDAQKQVKMFSSRQFKSHRRPSERLGRAMDA
;
A
#
# COMPACT_ATOMS: atom_id res chain seq x y z
N GLY A 1 3.80 -7.88 -5.99
CA GLY A 1 2.63 -8.08 -5.10
C GLY A 1 2.76 -9.40 -4.38
N ALA A 2 2.25 -9.51 -3.15
CA ALA A 2 2.44 -10.69 -2.29
C ALA A 2 2.01 -12.00 -2.97
N VAL A 3 0.79 -12.04 -3.53
CA VAL A 3 0.25 -13.19 -4.28
C VAL A 3 1.15 -13.57 -5.47
N LYS A 4 1.57 -12.59 -6.28
CA LYS A 4 2.46 -12.85 -7.43
C LYS A 4 3.80 -13.46 -7.00
N ARG A 5 4.37 -13.00 -5.88
CA ARG A 5 5.62 -13.56 -5.35
C ARG A 5 5.42 -15.00 -4.90
N TYR A 6 4.36 -15.27 -4.12
CA TYR A 6 4.03 -16.63 -3.67
C TYR A 6 3.88 -17.58 -4.86
N LEU A 7 3.10 -17.21 -5.88
CA LEU A 7 2.91 -18.04 -7.06
C LEU A 7 4.21 -18.29 -7.83
N ARG A 8 5.12 -17.32 -7.86
CA ARG A 8 6.43 -17.49 -8.49
C ARG A 8 7.32 -18.51 -7.76
N GLU A 9 7.18 -18.58 -6.45
CA GLU A 9 7.96 -19.48 -5.58
C GLU A 9 7.34 -20.89 -5.48
N HIS A 10 6.05 -21.04 -5.75
CA HIS A 10 5.29 -22.27 -5.49
C HIS A 10 4.62 -22.89 -6.74
N CYS A 11 4.76 -22.29 -7.91
CA CYS A 11 4.25 -22.84 -9.17
C CYS A 11 5.39 -23.15 -10.16
N ASP A 12 5.20 -24.18 -10.96
CA ASP A 12 6.11 -24.64 -12.03
C ASP A 12 5.83 -23.97 -13.39
N TYR A 13 5.13 -22.83 -13.37
CA TYR A 13 4.69 -22.09 -14.56
C TYR A 13 3.68 -22.83 -15.46
N THR A 14 3.03 -23.90 -14.97
CA THR A 14 1.86 -24.50 -15.64
C THR A 14 0.55 -23.89 -15.15
N PHE A 15 -0.50 -24.01 -15.97
CA PHE A 15 -1.84 -23.54 -15.60
C PHE A 15 -2.43 -24.34 -14.42
N GLU A 16 -2.20 -25.65 -14.39
CA GLU A 16 -2.77 -26.51 -13.33
C GLU A 16 -2.19 -26.19 -11.96
N THR A 17 -0.87 -25.99 -11.85
CA THR A 17 -0.27 -25.60 -10.55
C THR A 17 -0.67 -24.18 -10.16
N LEU A 18 -0.80 -23.26 -11.11
CA LEU A 18 -1.34 -21.93 -10.85
C LEU A 18 -2.77 -22.01 -10.28
N LYS A 19 -3.64 -22.79 -10.92
CA LYS A 19 -5.04 -22.99 -10.50
C LYS A 19 -5.12 -23.60 -9.10
N ALA A 20 -4.27 -24.57 -8.78
CA ALA A 20 -4.22 -25.20 -7.46
C ALA A 20 -3.69 -24.25 -6.36
N ASN A 21 -2.78 -23.34 -6.71
CA ASN A 21 -2.08 -22.49 -5.74
C ASN A 21 -2.67 -21.08 -5.60
N ILE A 22 -3.56 -20.64 -6.49
CA ILE A 22 -4.14 -19.28 -6.43
C ILE A 22 -4.85 -19.02 -5.10
N HIS A 23 -5.66 -19.97 -4.62
CA HIS A 23 -6.40 -19.82 -3.37
C HIS A 23 -5.47 -19.81 -2.16
N LYS A 24 -4.42 -20.64 -2.17
CA LYS A 24 -3.39 -20.66 -1.11
C LYS A 24 -2.61 -19.35 -1.08
N ALA A 25 -2.24 -18.84 -2.25
CA ALA A 25 -1.55 -17.57 -2.40
C ALA A 25 -2.40 -16.41 -1.86
N MET A 26 -3.71 -16.39 -2.15
CA MET A 26 -4.63 -15.39 -1.59
C MET A 26 -4.76 -15.52 -0.07
N ALA A 27 -4.89 -16.74 0.45
CA ALA A 27 -4.99 -16.99 1.89
C ALA A 27 -3.71 -16.61 2.67
N SER A 28 -2.55 -16.66 2.03
CA SER A 28 -1.27 -16.24 2.63
C SER A 28 -1.16 -14.72 2.87
N VAL A 29 -2.05 -13.91 2.28
CA VAL A 29 -2.04 -12.46 2.45
C VAL A 29 -2.80 -12.10 3.72
N SER A 30 -2.10 -11.51 4.69
CA SER A 30 -2.73 -11.08 5.94
C SER A 30 -3.69 -9.90 5.73
N VAL A 31 -4.74 -9.82 6.54
CA VAL A 31 -5.73 -8.74 6.50
C VAL A 31 -5.08 -7.38 6.78
N GLU A 32 -4.06 -7.34 7.65
CA GLU A 32 -3.28 -6.13 7.94
C GLU A 32 -2.58 -5.61 6.68
N LEU A 33 -2.03 -6.51 5.85
CA LEU A 33 -1.39 -6.13 4.61
C LEU A 33 -2.40 -5.55 3.62
N ILE A 34 -3.59 -6.17 3.51
CA ILE A 34 -4.70 -5.66 2.66
C ILE A 34 -5.07 -4.25 3.08
N ARG A 35 -5.37 -4.03 4.36
CA ARG A 35 -5.71 -2.71 4.93
C ARG A 35 -4.59 -1.68 4.75
N LYS A 36 -3.34 -2.10 4.85
CA LYS A 36 -2.19 -1.20 4.62
C LYS A 36 -2.16 -0.67 3.18
N TRP A 37 -2.44 -1.52 2.21
CA TRP A 37 -2.52 -1.12 0.80
C TRP A 37 -3.77 -0.30 0.50
N GLU A 38 -4.91 -0.65 1.08
CA GLU A 38 -6.15 0.15 1.00
C GLU A 38 -5.93 1.59 1.48
N HIS A 39 -5.39 1.76 2.70
CA HIS A 39 -5.09 3.09 3.23
C HIS A 39 -4.08 3.85 2.38
N ARG A 40 -3.11 3.15 1.77
CA ARG A 40 -2.16 3.78 0.86
C ARG A 40 -2.87 4.31 -0.39
N SER A 41 -3.80 3.55 -0.96
CA SER A 41 -4.60 3.98 -2.12
C SER A 41 -5.45 5.20 -1.80
N TRP A 42 -6.15 5.20 -0.66
CA TRP A 42 -6.93 6.36 -0.22
C TRP A 42 -6.09 7.64 -0.08
N ARG A 43 -4.85 7.52 0.39
CA ARG A 43 -3.94 8.67 0.46
C ARG A 43 -3.54 9.22 -0.90
N PHE A 44 -3.33 8.33 -1.88
CA PHE A 44 -3.09 8.78 -3.25
C PHE A 44 -4.33 9.47 -3.82
N ILE A 45 -5.53 8.91 -3.60
CA ILE A 45 -6.79 9.54 -4.02
C ILE A 45 -6.92 10.95 -3.41
N ASN A 46 -6.67 11.10 -2.12
CA ASN A 46 -6.73 12.41 -1.45
C ASN A 46 -5.65 13.38 -1.97
N ALA A 47 -4.42 12.91 -2.21
CA ALA A 47 -3.34 13.72 -2.73
C ALA A 47 -3.67 14.28 -4.12
N TYR A 48 -4.18 13.43 -5.01
CA TYR A 48 -4.63 13.86 -6.34
C TYR A 48 -5.87 14.75 -6.26
N GLY A 49 -6.80 14.46 -5.34
CA GLY A 49 -7.97 15.31 -5.09
C GLY A 49 -7.60 16.73 -4.61
N ALA A 50 -6.45 16.87 -3.95
CA ALA A 50 -5.87 18.16 -3.56
C ALA A 50 -5.09 18.85 -4.69
N GLY A 51 -5.05 18.28 -5.89
CA GLY A 51 -4.37 18.86 -7.06
C GLY A 51 -2.86 18.62 -7.10
N LEU A 52 -2.32 17.72 -6.26
CA LEU A 52 -0.89 17.41 -6.28
C LEU A 52 -0.50 16.64 -7.53
N ASP A 53 0.69 16.96 -8.06
CA ASP A 53 1.29 16.20 -9.15
C ASP A 53 1.74 14.80 -8.68
N ALA A 54 2.13 13.94 -9.61
CA ALA A 54 2.53 12.58 -9.27
C ALA A 54 3.76 12.51 -8.34
N LYS A 55 4.70 13.45 -8.45
CA LYS A 55 5.93 13.46 -7.63
C LYS A 55 5.62 13.90 -6.20
N ASP A 56 4.79 14.91 -6.05
CA ASP A 56 4.42 15.49 -4.76
C ASP A 56 3.40 14.62 -4.03
N ALA A 57 2.46 14.00 -4.74
CA ALA A 57 1.61 12.94 -4.19
C ALA A 57 2.45 11.78 -3.65
N GLN A 58 3.48 11.34 -4.40
CA GLN A 58 4.37 10.28 -3.92
C GLN A 58 5.14 10.69 -2.66
N LYS A 59 5.64 11.94 -2.60
CA LYS A 59 6.30 12.46 -1.39
C LYS A 59 5.34 12.46 -0.20
N GLN A 60 4.13 12.98 -0.36
CA GLN A 60 3.11 13.04 0.70
C GLN A 60 2.74 11.64 1.21
N VAL A 61 2.44 10.69 0.32
CA VAL A 61 2.11 9.31 0.73
C VAL A 61 3.29 8.63 1.41
N LYS A 62 4.54 8.91 0.99
CA LYS A 62 5.76 8.35 1.60
C LYS A 62 5.93 8.79 3.06
N MET A 63 5.50 10.00 3.42
CA MET A 63 5.58 10.47 4.82
C MET A 63 4.82 9.56 5.79
N PHE A 64 3.74 8.91 5.34
CA PHE A 64 2.99 7.94 6.14
C PHE A 64 3.51 6.51 6.14
N SER A 65 4.54 6.24 5.34
CA SER A 65 5.29 4.99 5.38
C SER A 65 6.60 5.14 6.13
N SER A 66 7.12 6.36 6.27
CA SER A 66 8.34 6.64 7.02
C SER A 66 8.04 6.78 8.51
N ARG A 67 9.05 6.56 9.35
CA ARG A 67 9.01 6.84 10.80
C ARG A 67 8.77 8.33 11.13
N GLN A 68 8.54 9.21 10.13
CA GLN A 68 8.27 10.63 10.35
C GLN A 68 6.91 10.87 10.99
N PHE A 69 5.94 9.98 10.81
CA PHE A 69 4.66 10.06 11.52
C PHE A 69 4.62 9.10 12.70
N LYS A 70 4.39 9.66 13.90
CA LYS A 70 4.24 8.94 15.17
C LYS A 70 3.05 7.96 15.13
N SER A 71 2.10 8.14 14.21
CA SER A 71 1.03 7.18 13.96
C SER A 71 0.79 6.99 12.46
N HIS A 72 0.45 5.76 12.07
CA HIS A 72 0.00 5.45 10.70
C HIS A 72 -1.39 6.01 10.36
N ARG A 73 -2.09 6.69 11.28
CA ARG A 73 -3.44 7.25 11.03
C ARG A 73 -3.49 8.79 11.06
N ARG A 74 -2.50 9.45 11.66
CA ARG A 74 -2.44 10.90 11.82
C ARG A 74 -1.05 11.41 11.45
N PRO A 75 -0.93 12.46 10.61
CA PRO A 75 0.29 13.24 10.50
C PRO A 75 0.72 13.71 11.90
N SER A 76 2.02 13.95 12.11
CA SER A 76 2.46 14.67 13.30
C SER A 76 1.85 16.08 13.24
N GLU A 77 1.43 16.63 14.38
CA GLU A 77 0.76 17.94 14.44
C GLU A 77 1.55 19.05 13.74
N ARG A 78 2.89 18.98 13.84
CA ARG A 78 3.81 19.89 13.17
C ARG A 78 3.68 19.86 11.64
N LEU A 79 3.48 18.68 11.06
CA LEU A 79 3.31 18.52 9.62
C LEU A 79 1.88 18.82 9.18
N GLY A 80 0.87 18.49 9.98
CA GLY A 80 -0.53 18.90 9.71
C GLY A 80 -0.64 20.42 9.51
N ARG A 81 -0.08 21.19 10.44
CA ARG A 81 -0.03 22.66 10.33
C ARG A 81 0.73 23.18 9.12
N ALA A 82 1.72 22.43 8.62
CA ALA A 82 2.48 22.81 7.42
C ALA A 82 1.79 22.40 6.11
N MET A 83 0.76 21.56 6.16
CA MET A 83 -0.09 21.24 5.01
C MET A 83 -1.33 22.15 4.94
N ASP A 84 -1.74 22.73 6.07
CA ASP A 84 -2.89 23.64 6.19
C ASP A 84 -2.54 25.11 5.93
N ALA A 85 -1.24 25.44 5.83
CA ALA A 85 -0.70 26.78 5.58
C ALA A 85 -0.20 26.92 4.14
#